data_AF-A0A1S2Q3V5-F1
#
_entry.id   AF-A0A1S2Q3V5-F1
#
_cell.length_a   1.000
_cell.length_b   1.000
_cell.length_c   1.000
_cell.angle_alpha   90.00
_cell.angle_beta   90.00
_cell.angle_gamma   90.00
#
_symmetry.space_group_name_H-M   'P 1'
#
loop_
_entity.id
_entity.type
_entity.pdbx_description
1 polymer ?
#
loop_
_entity_poly.entity_id
_entity_poly.type
_entity_poly.pdbx_seq_one_letter_code
_entity_poly.pdbx_strand_id
1 'polypeptide(L)'
;MRQSLQHTSGPPDYVEDVAPDLDAARYRRNLWTTYASEQRVASALRHRPSFTPGTGWTYSNTDYVLLGMVIQAVTGRSWGREVRAGIVRPPPLTHTRRATGRSCPSAVTPTER
;
A
#
# COMPACT_ATOMS: atom_id res chain seq x y z
N MET A 1 -11.02 12.74 2.49
CA MET A 1 -11.00 11.85 1.30
C MET A 1 -10.42 12.51 0.06
N ARG A 2 -10.99 13.61 -0.44
CA ARG A 2 -10.48 14.30 -1.64
C ARG A 2 -8.98 14.61 -1.54
N GLN A 3 -8.55 15.20 -0.43
CA GLN A 3 -7.15 15.56 -0.22
C GLN A 3 -6.20 14.35 -0.24
N SER A 4 -6.62 13.20 0.31
CA SER A 4 -5.82 11.96 0.25
C SER A 4 -5.68 11.41 -1.16
N LEU A 5 -6.75 11.45 -1.96
CA LEU A 5 -6.69 11.05 -3.39
C LEU A 5 -5.82 12.00 -4.23
N GLN A 6 -5.58 13.21 -3.74
CA GLN A 6 -4.82 14.25 -4.43
C GLN A 6 -3.44 14.49 -3.81
N HIS A 7 -3.07 13.75 -2.76
CA HIS A 7 -1.82 13.94 -2.01
C HIS A 7 -1.63 15.37 -1.45
N THR A 8 -2.73 15.97 -1.02
CA THR A 8 -2.79 17.30 -0.39
C THR A 8 -3.24 17.24 1.07
N SER A 9 -3.21 16.06 1.70
CA SER A 9 -3.61 15.83 3.09
C SER A 9 -2.48 16.08 4.11
N GLY A 10 -1.21 16.00 3.68
CA GLY A 10 -0.03 16.28 4.50
C GLY A 10 0.54 15.20 5.45
N PRO A 11 0.06 13.93 5.51
CA PRO A 11 0.69 12.91 6.35
C PRO A 11 2.03 12.45 5.75
N PRO A 12 3.05 12.22 6.58
CA PRO A 12 4.33 11.66 6.13
C PRO A 12 4.17 10.29 5.46
N ASP A 13 5.11 9.92 4.59
CA ASP A 13 5.09 8.62 3.92
C ASP A 13 5.71 7.54 4.81
N TYR A 14 4.91 6.55 5.22
CA TYR A 14 5.39 5.45 6.05
C TYR A 14 6.51 4.61 5.40
N VAL A 15 6.68 4.69 4.08
CA VAL A 15 7.73 3.94 3.35
C VAL A 15 9.12 4.30 3.89
N GLU A 16 9.34 5.54 4.29
CA GLU A 16 10.60 5.99 4.88
C GLU A 16 10.92 5.24 6.18
N ASP A 17 9.91 4.80 6.94
CA ASP A 17 10.13 4.04 8.18
C ASP A 17 10.31 2.53 7.94
N VAL A 18 9.59 1.97 6.98
CA VAL A 18 9.56 0.51 6.76
C VAL A 18 10.60 0.03 5.74
N ALA A 19 11.05 0.92 4.86
CA ALA A 19 12.05 0.68 3.83
C ALA A 19 12.96 1.91 3.63
N PRO A 20 13.64 2.42 4.68
CA PRO A 20 14.46 3.64 4.60
C PRO A 20 15.61 3.57 3.59
N ASP A 21 16.16 2.37 3.35
CA ASP A 21 17.33 2.19 2.48
C ASP A 21 17.04 1.18 1.37
N LEU A 22 17.42 1.54 0.15
CA LEU A 22 17.45 0.63 -1.01
C LEU A 22 18.68 -0.30 -0.99
N ASP A 23 19.17 -0.67 0.19
CA ASP A 23 20.27 -1.62 0.36
C ASP A 23 19.78 -3.05 0.12
N ALA A 24 20.51 -3.79 -0.72
CA ALA A 24 20.16 -5.16 -1.09
C ALA A 24 20.19 -6.12 0.12
N ALA A 25 21.13 -5.95 1.05
CA ALA A 25 21.22 -6.82 2.22
C ALA A 25 20.05 -6.59 3.19
N ARG A 26 19.71 -5.33 3.46
CA ARG A 26 18.55 -4.93 4.27
C ARG A 26 17.24 -5.37 3.63
N TYR A 27 17.08 -5.16 2.32
CA TYR A 27 15.93 -5.67 1.57
C TYR A 27 15.76 -7.18 1.73
N ARG A 28 16.83 -7.96 1.55
CA ARG A 28 16.78 -9.43 1.72
C ARG A 28 16.40 -9.86 3.13
N ARG A 29 16.89 -9.16 4.17
CA ARG A 29 16.51 -9.44 5.56
C ARG A 29 15.03 -9.18 5.83
N ASN A 30 14.46 -8.14 5.21
CA ASN A 30 13.10 -7.69 5.45
C ASN A 30 12.08 -8.18 4.40
N LEU A 31 12.52 -9.00 3.43
CA LEU A 31 11.72 -9.42 2.27
C LEU A 31 10.37 -10.03 2.65
N TRP A 32 10.33 -10.74 3.78
CA TRP A 32 9.15 -11.45 4.27
C TRP A 32 8.41 -10.70 5.39
N THR A 33 8.90 -9.53 5.77
CA THR A 33 8.28 -8.70 6.82
C THR A 33 6.97 -8.12 6.29
N THR A 34 5.88 -8.38 7.00
CA THR A 34 4.55 -7.89 6.65
C THR A 34 4.07 -6.90 7.71
N TYR A 35 3.66 -5.71 7.26
CA TYR A 35 3.03 -4.70 8.10
C TYR A 35 1.53 -4.64 7.82
N ALA A 36 0.71 -4.68 8.87
CA ALA A 36 -0.72 -4.37 8.79
C ALA A 36 -0.94 -2.90 8.40
N SER A 37 -2.12 -2.56 7.88
CA SER A 37 -2.44 -1.18 7.47
C SER A 37 -2.29 -0.20 8.63
N GLU A 38 -2.76 -0.60 9.82
CA GLU A 38 -2.71 0.17 11.05
C GLU A 38 -1.26 0.43 11.48
N GLN A 39 -0.36 -0.55 11.32
CA GLN A 39 1.04 -0.40 11.66
C GLN A 39 1.75 0.62 10.74
N ARG A 40 1.41 0.61 9.45
CA ARG A 40 1.94 1.57 8.46
C ARG A 40 1.49 2.99 8.79
N VAL A 41 0.20 3.17 9.04
CA VAL A 41 -0.37 4.48 9.43
C VAL A 41 0.24 4.94 10.75
N ALA A 42 0.31 4.06 11.76
CA ALA A 42 0.90 4.39 13.05
C ALA A 42 2.38 4.78 12.94
N SER A 43 3.12 4.23 11.97
CA SER A 43 4.50 4.63 11.70
C SER A 43 4.56 6.08 11.20
N ALA A 44 3.80 6.40 10.14
CA ALA A 44 3.74 7.75 9.59
C ALA A 44 3.31 8.81 10.62
N LEU A 45 2.37 8.47 11.51
CA LEU A 45 1.86 9.39 12.54
C LEU A 45 2.85 9.64 13.69
N ARG A 46 4.01 8.97 13.73
CA ARG A 46 5.11 9.33 14.65
C ARG A 46 5.80 10.63 14.24
N HIS A 47 5.65 11.02 12.99
CA HIS A 47 6.27 12.20 12.41
C HIS A 47 5.28 13.35 12.34
N ARG A 48 5.80 14.59 12.32
CA ARG A 48 4.95 15.78 12.14
C ARG A 48 4.39 15.80 10.71
N PRO A 49 3.15 16.27 10.50
CA PRO A 49 2.64 16.52 9.16
C PRO A 49 3.58 17.42 8.37
N SER A 50 3.76 17.12 7.08
CA SER A 50 4.63 17.88 6.19
C SER A 50 4.10 19.29 5.93
N PHE A 51 2.78 19.46 5.96
CA PHE A 51 2.08 20.74 5.80
C PHE A 51 0.65 20.63 6.34
N THR A 52 -0.05 21.77 6.38
CA THR A 52 -1.47 21.83 6.76
C THR A 52 -2.33 21.28 5.62
N PRO A 53 -3.35 20.43 5.88
CA PRO A 53 -4.17 19.86 4.81
C PRO A 53 -4.72 20.91 3.83
N GLY A 54 -4.47 20.71 2.54
CA GLY A 54 -4.88 21.59 1.44
C GLY A 54 -3.94 22.75 1.14
N THR A 55 -2.90 22.99 1.95
CA THR A 55 -1.95 24.11 1.74
C THR A 55 -0.69 23.72 0.99
N GLY A 56 -0.57 22.46 0.57
CA GLY A 56 0.62 21.93 -0.07
C GLY A 56 0.34 20.60 -0.76
N TRP A 57 1.39 20.06 -1.37
CA TRP A 57 1.35 18.78 -2.07
C TRP A 57 2.64 18.00 -1.75
N THR A 58 2.48 16.75 -1.33
CA THR A 58 3.58 15.79 -1.26
C THR A 58 3.01 14.40 -1.43
N TYR A 59 3.65 13.57 -2.24
CA TYR A 59 3.23 12.20 -2.40
C TYR A 59 3.36 11.44 -1.06
N SER A 60 2.32 10.68 -0.71
CA SER A 60 2.30 9.90 0.53
C SER A 60 1.56 8.60 0.31
N ASN A 61 2.27 7.46 0.39
CA ASN A 61 1.61 6.14 0.35
C ASN A 61 0.66 5.93 1.55
N THR A 62 0.86 6.66 2.65
CA THR A 62 -0.02 6.65 3.82
C THR A 62 -1.45 7.01 3.46
N ASP A 63 -1.66 7.92 2.51
CA ASP A 63 -3.00 8.29 2.02
C ASP A 63 -3.76 7.10 1.45
N TYR A 64 -3.11 6.30 0.61
CA TYR A 64 -3.77 5.14 0.00
C TYR A 64 -4.03 4.02 0.99
N VAL A 65 -3.15 3.84 1.99
CA VAL A 65 -3.41 2.90 3.09
C VAL A 65 -4.65 3.34 3.88
N LEU A 66 -4.74 4.63 4.22
CA LEU A 66 -5.91 5.21 4.90
C LEU A 66 -7.18 5.02 4.06
N LEU A 67 -7.14 5.31 2.76
CA LEU A 67 -8.30 5.10 1.88
C LEU A 67 -8.71 3.62 1.83
N GLY A 68 -7.76 2.68 1.79
CA GLY A 68 -8.04 1.25 1.88
C GLY A 68 -8.72 0.85 3.18
N MET A 69 -8.32 1.45 4.30
CA MET A 69 -8.98 1.26 5.60
C MET A 69 -10.39 1.84 5.61
N VAL A 70 -10.61 3.02 5.02
CA VAL A 70 -11.96 3.60 4.96
C VAL A 70 -12.89 2.78 4.07
N ILE A 71 -12.41 2.26 2.94
CA ILE A 71 -13.19 1.33 2.11
C ILE A 71 -13.66 0.15 2.98
N GLN A 72 -12.75 -0.45 3.75
CA GLN A 72 -13.10 -1.57 4.62
C GLN A 72 -14.07 -1.19 5.72
N ALA A 73 -13.93 -0.01 6.32
CA ALA A 73 -14.83 0.48 7.36
C ALA A 73 -16.26 0.69 6.83
N VAL A 74 -16.41 1.19 5.61
CA VAL A 74 -17.72 1.50 5.01
C VAL A 74 -18.38 0.26 4.40
N THR A 75 -17.63 -0.65 3.77
CA THR A 75 -18.19 -1.81 3.06
C THR A 75 -18.19 -3.10 3.88
N GLY A 76 -17.44 -3.15 5.00
CA GLY A 76 -17.18 -4.38 5.75
C GLY A 76 -16.28 -5.39 5.01
N ARG A 77 -15.70 -5.02 3.86
CA ARG A 77 -14.88 -5.89 3.01
C ARG A 77 -13.54 -5.21 2.73
N SER A 78 -12.46 -5.99 2.68
CA SER A 78 -11.15 -5.42 2.36
C SER A 78 -11.15 -4.71 1.00
N TRP A 79 -10.36 -3.63 0.87
CA TRP A 79 -10.24 -2.88 -0.40
C TRP A 79 -9.95 -3.79 -1.60
N GLY A 80 -9.15 -4.84 -1.39
CA GLY A 80 -8.81 -5.79 -2.44
C GLY A 80 -9.97 -6.66 -2.90
N ARG A 81 -10.97 -6.90 -2.06
CA ARG A 81 -12.22 -7.56 -2.45
C ARG A 81 -13.09 -6.62 -3.27
N GLU A 82 -13.19 -5.36 -2.89
CA GLU A 82 -13.95 -4.34 -3.64
C GLU A 82 -13.35 -4.09 -5.02
N VAL A 83 -12.02 -3.89 -5.10
CA VAL A 83 -11.31 -3.78 -6.39
C VAL A 83 -11.49 -5.04 -7.23
N ARG A 84 -11.43 -6.23 -6.62
CA ARG A 84 -11.68 -7.46 -7.36
C ARG A 84 -13.11 -7.49 -7.91
N ALA A 85 -14.11 -7.20 -7.09
CA ALA A 85 -15.50 -7.32 -7.48
C ALA A 85 -15.94 -6.27 -8.52
N GLY A 86 -15.46 -5.04 -8.38
CA GLY A 86 -15.88 -3.90 -9.19
C GLY A 86 -15.00 -3.58 -10.40
N ILE A 87 -13.71 -3.99 -10.39
CA ILE A 87 -12.75 -3.63 -11.44
C ILE A 87 -12.15 -4.86 -12.11
N VAL A 88 -11.63 -5.82 -11.33
CA VAL A 88 -10.85 -6.94 -11.90
C VAL A 88 -11.72 -8.09 -12.42
N ARG A 89 -12.81 -8.43 -11.73
CA ARG A 89 -13.73 -9.51 -12.10
C ARG A 89 -14.54 -9.20 -13.36
N PRO A 90 -15.03 -7.96 -13.59
CA PRO A 90 -15.54 -7.60 -14.90
C PRO A 90 -14.46 -7.88 -15.97
N PRO A 91 -14.75 -8.61 -17.05
CA PRO A 91 -13.76 -8.90 -18.09
C PRO A 91 -13.25 -7.56 -18.67
N PRO A 92 -11.92 -7.37 -18.93
CA PRO A 92 -10.97 -8.36 -19.47
C PRO A 92 -9.70 -8.64 -18.63
N LEU A 93 -9.69 -8.38 -17.31
CA LEU A 93 -8.46 -8.43 -16.50
C LEU A 93 -8.12 -9.83 -15.91
N THR A 94 -8.02 -10.85 -16.77
CA THR A 94 -7.77 -12.25 -16.37
C THR A 94 -6.38 -12.52 -15.77
N HIS A 95 -5.40 -11.66 -16.06
CA HIS A 95 -4.03 -11.78 -15.54
C HIS A 95 -3.74 -10.86 -14.35
N THR A 96 -4.73 -10.10 -13.87
CA THR A 96 -4.59 -9.18 -12.74
C THR A 96 -5.06 -9.85 -11.46
N ARG A 97 -4.20 -9.93 -10.46
CA ARG A 97 -4.53 -10.50 -9.15
C ARG A 97 -3.84 -9.73 -8.04
N ARG A 98 -4.56 -9.44 -6.97
CA ARG A 98 -3.94 -8.98 -5.73
C ARG A 98 -3.25 -10.16 -5.08
N ALA A 99 -1.93 -10.04 -4.86
CA ALA A 99 -1.19 -11.02 -4.08
C ALA A 99 -1.72 -11.01 -2.62
N THR A 100 -2.09 -12.19 -2.15
CA THR A 100 -2.32 -12.48 -0.73
C THR A 100 -1.21 -13.42 -0.28
N GLY A 101 -0.71 -13.27 0.96
CA GLY A 101 0.48 -13.98 1.44
C GLY A 101 0.49 -15.49 1.16
N ARG A 102 1.71 -16.04 0.99
CA ARG A 102 2.09 -17.44 0.67
C ARG A 102 1.38 -18.13 -0.51
N SER A 103 0.47 -17.50 -1.23
CA SER A 103 -0.18 -18.09 -2.41
C SER A 103 0.32 -17.49 -3.73
N CYS A 104 1.55 -16.98 -3.78
CA CYS A 104 2.24 -16.80 -5.05
C CYS A 104 3.00 -18.12 -5.31
N PRO A 105 2.61 -18.94 -6.30
CA PRO A 105 3.43 -20.08 -6.68
C PRO A 105 4.83 -19.54 -7.01
N SER A 106 5.84 -20.23 -6.50
CA SER A 106 7.26 -19.93 -6.70
C SER A 106 7.52 -19.49 -8.13
N ALA A 107 8.39 -18.48 -8.24
CA ALA A 107 8.88 -17.94 -9.50
C ALA A 107 9.07 -19.04 -10.54
N VAL A 108 8.61 -18.76 -11.76
CA VAL A 108 8.97 -19.52 -12.96
C VAL A 108 10.47 -19.81 -12.89
N THR A 109 10.83 -21.09 -12.80
CA THR A 109 12.22 -21.55 -12.83
C THR A 109 12.86 -20.97 -14.09
N PRO A 110 14.02 -20.28 -14.01
CA PRO A 110 14.72 -19.85 -15.21
C PRO A 110 15.10 -21.11 -15.99
N THR A 111 14.57 -21.25 -17.20
CA THR A 111 15.07 -22.24 -18.15
C THR A 111 16.49 -21.80 -18.53
N GLU A 112 17.49 -22.52 -18.06
CA GLU A 112 18.87 -22.38 -18.54
C GLU A 112 18.89 -22.62 -20.06
N ARG A 113 19.52 -21.69 -20.78
CA ARG A 113 20.11 -21.92 -22.10
C ARG A 113 21.52 -21.34 -22.07
#